data_AF-A0A3D4FUN8-F1
#
_entry.id   AF-A0A3D4FUN8-F1
#
_cell.length_a   1.000
_cell.length_b   1.000
_cell.length_c   1.000
_cell.angle_alpha   90.00
_cell.angle_beta   90.00
_cell.angle_gamma   90.00
#
_symmetry.space_group_name_H-M   'P 1'
#
loop_
_entity.id
_entity.type
_entity.pdbx_description
1 polymer ?
#
loop_
_entity_poly.entity_id
_entity_poly.type
_entity_poly.pdbx_seq_one_letter_code
_entity_poly.pdbx_strand_id
1 'polypeptide(L)'
;GGYNNNVQLFQTEDTVILMNEMNHNVRVVPLDGRPHHALHQWTGDSRGHWDGDTLVVDTVNFLRETSFMRGGASADLHLTERFTPVSAGVLMYEVTVNDPTTWTRPWTYAVPMQRNPDPMFEYACHEGNYSMEVILTGARTKENEAAGR
;
A
#
# COMPACT_ATOMS: atom_id res chain seq x y z
N GLY A 1 -10.63 -0.91 -12.13
CA GLY A 1 -10.10 -1.11 -10.77
C GLY A 1 -8.64 -1.50 -10.87
N GLY A 2 -7.84 -1.21 -9.84
CA GLY A 2 -6.48 -1.74 -9.73
C GLY A 2 -6.50 -3.25 -9.47
N TYR A 3 -5.48 -3.96 -9.94
CA TYR A 3 -5.32 -5.40 -9.71
C TYR A 3 -5.08 -5.69 -8.21
N ASN A 4 -5.91 -6.55 -7.61
CA ASN A 4 -5.85 -6.94 -6.18
C ASN A 4 -5.76 -5.75 -5.20
N ASN A 5 -6.61 -4.75 -5.42
CA ASN A 5 -6.52 -3.47 -4.72
C ASN A 5 -7.67 -3.25 -3.71
N ASN A 6 -8.29 -4.33 -3.21
CA ASN A 6 -9.22 -4.21 -2.11
C ASN A 6 -8.47 -4.01 -0.79
N VAL A 7 -9.04 -3.20 0.10
CA VAL A 7 -8.53 -2.97 1.46
C VAL A 7 -9.68 -3.16 2.44
N GLN A 8 -9.45 -3.97 3.46
CA GLN A 8 -10.36 -4.11 4.60
C GLN A 8 -9.82 -3.32 5.79
N LEU A 9 -10.69 -2.52 6.40
CA LEU A 9 -10.39 -1.77 7.61
C LEU A 9 -11.08 -2.45 8.79
N PHE A 10 -10.31 -2.79 9.81
CA PHE A 10 -10.80 -3.26 11.10
C PHE A 10 -10.49 -2.21 12.14
N GLN A 11 -11.41 -1.98 13.07
CA GLN A 11 -11.23 -0.99 14.13
C GLN A 11 -11.58 -1.61 15.48
N THR A 12 -10.69 -1.41 16.45
CA THR A 12 -10.94 -1.56 17.87
C THR A 12 -10.97 -0.18 18.52
N GLU A 13 -11.14 -0.12 19.84
CA GLU A 13 -11.07 1.14 20.59
C GLU A 13 -9.68 1.82 20.46
N ASP A 14 -8.62 1.02 20.40
CA ASP A 14 -7.23 1.47 20.50
C ASP A 14 -6.41 1.28 19.21
N THR A 15 -6.97 0.66 18.16
CA THR A 15 -6.22 0.25 16.98
C THR A 15 -7.10 0.27 15.72
N VAL A 16 -6.52 0.70 14.61
CA VAL A 16 -7.05 0.44 13.26
C VAL A 16 -6.10 -0.49 12.53
N ILE A 17 -6.65 -1.46 11.80
CA ILE A 17 -5.89 -2.40 10.98
C ILE A 17 -6.33 -2.22 9.53
N LEU A 18 -5.36 -2.04 8.64
CA LEU A 18 -5.57 -2.05 7.20
C LEU A 18 -5.02 -3.36 6.65
N MET A 19 -5.90 -4.18 6.08
CA MET A 19 -5.53 -5.42 5.42
C MET A 19 -5.70 -5.26 3.91
N ASN A 20 -4.58 -5.29 3.19
CA ASN A 20 -4.59 -5.28 1.73
C ASN A 20 -4.82 -6.69 1.18
N GLU A 21 -5.64 -6.79 0.15
CA GLU A 21 -5.87 -8.05 -0.59
C GLU A 21 -4.54 -8.60 -1.13
N MET A 22 -3.81 -7.79 -1.91
CA MET A 22 -2.52 -8.20 -2.45
C MET A 22 -1.52 -8.52 -1.34
N ASN A 23 -0.97 -9.74 -1.39
CA ASN A 23 0.00 -10.29 -0.45
C ASN A 23 -0.47 -10.37 1.03
N HIS A 24 -1.75 -10.16 1.32
CA HIS A 24 -2.29 -10.13 2.69
C HIS A 24 -1.49 -9.22 3.63
N ASN A 25 -1.02 -8.08 3.13
CA ASN A 25 -0.23 -7.17 3.95
C ASN A 25 -1.12 -6.51 5.00
N VAL A 26 -0.76 -6.67 6.28
CA VAL A 26 -1.46 -6.12 7.43
C VAL A 26 -0.65 -4.95 7.98
N ARG A 27 -1.25 -3.76 8.01
CA ARG A 27 -0.71 -2.58 8.67
C ARG A 27 -1.51 -2.27 9.91
N VAL A 28 -0.83 -2.25 11.06
CA VAL A 28 -1.42 -1.95 12.37
C VAL A 28 -1.17 -0.48 12.68
N VAL A 29 -2.23 0.23 13.06
CA VAL A 29 -2.22 1.66 13.37
C VAL A 29 -2.75 1.86 14.79
N PRO A 30 -1.87 1.92 15.80
CA PRO A 30 -2.25 2.27 17.16
C PRO A 30 -2.86 3.68 17.25
N LEU A 31 -3.91 3.83 18.05
CA LEU A 31 -4.65 5.08 18.29
C LEU A 31 -4.41 5.67 19.69
N ASP A 32 -3.56 5.03 20.50
CA ASP A 32 -3.37 5.34 21.92
C ASP A 32 -2.35 6.46 22.20
N GLY A 33 -1.90 7.15 21.14
CA GLY A 33 -0.97 8.28 21.24
C GLY A 33 0.46 7.89 21.63
N ARG A 34 0.81 6.59 21.63
CA ARG A 34 2.20 6.17 21.90
C ARG A 34 3.15 6.72 20.82
N PRO A 35 4.40 7.06 21.17
CA PRO A 35 5.35 7.59 20.21
C PRO A 35 5.74 6.53 19.15
N HIS A 36 6.31 6.99 18.04
CA HIS A 36 6.93 6.11 17.05
C HIS A 36 8.14 5.38 17.65
N HIS A 37 8.40 4.17 17.15
CA HIS A 37 9.61 3.42 17.44
C HIS A 37 10.80 4.01 16.65
N ALA A 38 12.03 3.59 16.97
CA ALA A 38 13.23 4.01 16.23
C ALA A 38 13.64 3.03 15.10
N LEU A 39 12.92 1.92 14.94
CA LEU A 39 13.29 0.86 14.01
C LEU A 39 12.65 1.10 12.65
N HIS A 40 13.46 0.99 11.59
CA HIS A 40 12.94 1.01 10.22
C HIS A 40 12.20 -0.29 9.90
N GLN A 41 11.03 -0.16 9.27
CA GLN A 41 10.15 -1.27 8.93
C GLN A 41 9.77 -1.24 7.44
N TRP A 42 9.39 -2.39 6.90
CA TRP A 42 9.02 -2.56 5.48
C TRP A 42 7.85 -1.66 5.07
N THR A 43 6.89 -1.44 5.98
CA THR A 43 5.70 -0.61 5.75
C THR A 43 5.72 0.67 6.56
N GLY A 44 6.86 1.01 7.16
CA GLY A 44 6.97 2.07 8.15
C GLY A 44 6.24 1.74 9.46
N ASP A 45 6.35 2.67 10.41
CA ASP A 45 5.71 2.65 11.71
C ASP A 45 4.58 3.69 11.75
N SER A 46 3.33 3.22 11.85
CA SER A 46 2.13 4.07 11.77
C SER A 46 1.58 4.46 13.13
N ARG A 47 1.00 5.66 13.24
CA ARG A 47 0.24 6.16 14.39
C ARG A 47 -1.00 6.88 13.92
N GLY A 48 -2.14 6.56 14.54
CA GLY A 48 -3.43 7.13 14.17
C GLY A 48 -3.97 8.06 15.25
N HIS A 49 -4.77 9.03 14.82
CA HIS A 49 -5.65 9.80 15.67
C HIS A 49 -6.88 10.26 14.88
N TRP A 50 -7.93 10.64 15.60
CA TRP A 50 -9.15 11.18 15.00
C TRP A 50 -9.12 12.70 14.99
N ASP A 51 -9.43 13.28 13.84
CA ASP A 51 -9.66 14.71 13.60
C ASP A 51 -11.11 14.87 13.13
N GLY A 52 -12.02 15.04 14.08
CA GLY A 52 -13.46 14.90 13.84
C GLY A 52 -13.79 13.48 13.34
N ASP A 53 -14.42 13.39 12.17
CA ASP A 53 -14.78 12.13 11.52
C ASP A 53 -13.66 11.57 10.62
N THR A 54 -12.48 12.21 10.59
CA THR A 54 -11.35 11.79 9.77
C THR A 54 -10.33 11.02 10.60
N LEU A 55 -9.98 9.80 10.18
CA LEU A 55 -8.81 9.11 10.70
C LEU A 55 -7.57 9.67 10.02
N VAL A 56 -6.67 10.25 10.80
CA VAL A 56 -5.36 10.72 10.34
C VAL A 56 -4.31 9.70 10.77
N VAL A 57 -3.54 9.20 9.82
CA VAL A 57 -2.45 8.25 10.05
C VAL A 57 -1.12 8.90 9.66
N ASP A 58 -0.22 8.98 10.63
CA ASP A 58 1.16 9.41 10.48
C ASP A 58 2.05 8.18 10.35
N THR A 59 2.86 8.08 9.30
CA THR A 59 3.77 6.94 9.12
C THR A 59 5.18 7.42 8.77
N VAL A 60 6.16 6.92 9.52
CA VAL A 60 7.61 7.22 9.36
C VAL A 60 8.43 5.93 9.40
N ASN A 61 9.76 6.04 9.40
CA ASN A 61 10.69 4.91 9.58
C ASN A 61 10.53 3.78 8.54
N PHE A 62 10.42 4.15 7.26
CA PHE A 62 10.41 3.16 6.18
C PHE A 62 11.82 2.61 5.93
N LEU A 63 11.94 1.34 5.55
CA LEU A 63 13.14 0.83 4.90
C LEU A 63 13.29 1.46 3.51
N ARG A 64 14.51 1.88 3.15
CA ARG A 64 14.80 2.57 1.88
C ARG A 64 14.39 1.77 0.66
N GLU A 65 14.52 0.45 0.73
CA GLU A 65 14.30 -0.50 -0.37
C GLU A 65 12.82 -0.69 -0.67
N THR A 66 11.97 -0.43 0.32
CA THR A 66 10.51 -0.72 0.28
C THR A 66 9.66 0.51 0.48
N SER A 67 10.31 1.67 0.64
CA SER A 67 9.67 2.98 0.60
C SER A 67 8.85 3.16 -0.69
N PHE A 68 8.03 4.21 -0.70
CA PHE A 68 7.08 4.54 -1.75
C PHE A 68 7.58 4.21 -3.17
N MET A 69 6.73 3.58 -3.99
CA MET A 69 7.05 3.13 -5.36
C MET A 69 8.25 2.17 -5.46
N ARG A 70 8.40 1.24 -4.50
CA ARG A 70 9.47 0.22 -4.48
C ARG A 70 10.86 0.84 -4.43
N GLY A 71 11.09 1.74 -3.48
CA GLY A 71 12.34 2.47 -3.34
C GLY A 71 12.42 3.73 -4.20
N GLY A 72 11.29 4.27 -4.63
CA GLY A 72 11.21 5.57 -5.29
C GLY A 72 11.46 6.74 -4.32
N ALA A 73 11.15 6.55 -3.03
CA ALA A 73 11.45 7.50 -1.96
C ALA A 73 12.68 7.07 -1.14
N SER A 74 13.15 7.93 -0.25
CA SER A 74 14.22 7.67 0.70
C SER A 74 13.72 6.98 1.98
N ALA A 75 14.63 6.78 2.94
CA ALA A 75 14.28 6.36 4.30
C ALA A 75 13.69 7.52 5.15
N ASP A 76 13.86 8.77 4.69
CA ASP A 76 13.30 9.98 5.32
C ASP A 76 11.86 10.25 4.88
N LEU A 77 11.22 9.26 4.25
CA LEU A 77 9.83 9.31 3.85
C LEU A 77 8.92 9.45 5.07
N HIS A 78 8.05 10.46 5.01
CA HIS A 78 6.97 10.70 5.96
C HIS A 78 5.65 10.76 5.19
N LEU A 79 4.72 9.89 5.55
CA LEU A 79 3.37 9.88 5.01
C LEU A 79 2.38 10.39 6.04
N THR A 80 1.53 11.33 5.61
CA THR A 80 0.33 11.70 6.35
C THR A 80 -0.88 11.30 5.52
N GLU A 81 -1.57 10.27 5.98
CA GLU A 81 -2.74 9.68 5.33
C GLU A 81 -4.01 10.14 6.05
N ARG A 82 -5.08 10.42 5.31
CA ARG A 82 -6.39 10.80 5.84
C ARG A 82 -7.46 9.91 5.24
N PHE A 83 -8.30 9.33 6.09
CA PHE A 83 -9.44 8.50 5.71
C PHE A 83 -10.72 9.18 6.19
N THR A 84 -11.47 9.75 5.26
CA THR A 84 -12.64 10.58 5.55
C THR A 84 -13.89 9.95 4.91
N PRO A 85 -14.89 9.51 5.68
CA PRO A 85 -16.17 9.10 5.13
C PRO A 85 -16.86 10.31 4.48
N VAL A 86 -17.09 10.27 3.16
CA VAL A 86 -17.76 11.38 2.43
C VAL A 86 -19.20 11.04 2.02
N SER A 87 -19.56 9.76 2.05
CA SER A 87 -20.94 9.27 1.93
C SER A 87 -21.05 7.83 2.46
N ALA A 88 -22.25 7.26 2.50
CA ALA A 88 -22.50 5.91 3.01
C ALA A 88 -21.70 4.78 2.32
N GLY A 89 -21.17 5.01 1.11
CA GLY A 89 -20.42 4.03 0.33
C GLY A 89 -19.04 4.50 -0.12
N VAL A 90 -18.60 5.69 0.27
CA VAL A 90 -17.35 6.28 -0.22
C VAL A 90 -16.49 6.77 0.94
N LEU A 91 -15.29 6.22 1.02
CA LEU A 91 -14.23 6.68 1.90
C LEU A 91 -13.21 7.45 1.05
N MET A 92 -13.05 8.75 1.30
CA MET A 92 -11.99 9.52 0.65
C MET A 92 -10.66 9.20 1.33
N TYR A 93 -9.70 8.72 0.56
CA TYR A 93 -8.34 8.46 1.02
C TYR A 93 -7.40 9.50 0.42
N GLU A 94 -6.80 10.32 1.27
CA GLU A 94 -5.84 11.35 0.87
C GLU A 94 -4.47 11.03 1.48
N VAL A 95 -3.41 11.22 0.72
CA VAL A 95 -2.04 10.99 1.18
C VAL A 95 -1.19 12.17 0.82
N THR A 96 -0.57 12.78 1.83
CA THR A 96 0.53 13.71 1.64
C THR A 96 1.83 12.94 1.77
N VAL A 97 2.63 13.00 0.71
CA VAL A 97 3.97 12.40 0.63
C VAL A 97 4.98 13.50 0.90
N ASN A 98 5.77 13.35 1.96
CA ASN A 98 6.86 14.25 2.30
C ASN A 98 8.18 13.47 2.36
N ASP A 99 9.09 13.79 1.45
CA ASP A 99 10.46 13.28 1.48
C ASP A 99 11.35 14.34 0.82
N PRO A 100 12.01 15.20 1.62
CA PRO A 100 12.79 16.33 1.11
C PRO A 100 14.07 15.90 0.39
N THR A 101 14.48 14.64 0.53
CA THR A 101 15.66 14.11 -0.18
C THR A 101 15.31 13.69 -1.60
N THR A 102 14.05 13.34 -1.86
CA THR A 102 13.57 12.90 -3.18
C THR A 102 12.83 14.02 -3.92
N TRP A 103 11.98 14.79 -3.23
CA TRP A 103 11.17 15.86 -3.84
C TRP A 103 11.44 17.23 -3.21
N THR A 104 11.31 18.29 -4.01
CA THR A 104 11.57 19.67 -3.58
C THR A 104 10.48 20.26 -2.67
N ARG A 105 9.30 19.62 -2.61
CA ARG A 105 8.19 19.97 -1.73
C ARG A 105 7.27 18.77 -1.52
N PRO A 106 6.53 18.72 -0.40
CA PRO A 106 5.47 17.74 -0.22
C PRO A 106 4.40 17.86 -1.31
N TRP A 107 3.76 16.74 -1.63
CA TRP A 107 2.67 16.68 -2.58
C TRP A 107 1.59 15.71 -2.10
N THR A 108 0.36 15.93 -2.55
CA THR A 108 -0.81 15.20 -2.07
C THR A 108 -1.58 14.61 -3.24
N TYR A 109 -2.10 13.40 -3.05
CA TYR A 109 -3.08 12.80 -3.96
C TYR A 109 -4.27 12.25 -3.18
N ALA A 110 -5.41 12.15 -3.86
CA ALA A 110 -6.67 11.69 -3.29
C ALA A 110 -7.27 10.57 -4.15
N VAL A 111 -7.81 9.54 -3.51
CA VAL A 111 -8.46 8.40 -4.15
C VAL A 111 -9.79 8.14 -3.45
N PRO A 112 -10.93 8.25 -4.16
CA PRO A 112 -12.22 7.83 -3.60
C PRO A 112 -12.28 6.31 -3.57
N MET A 113 -12.24 5.72 -2.38
CA MET A 113 -12.41 4.28 -2.17
C MET A 113 -13.91 3.95 -2.10
N GLN A 114 -14.35 3.04 -2.96
CA GLN A 114 -15.74 2.58 -3.02
C GLN A 114 -15.91 1.36 -2.12
N ARG A 115 -17.00 1.33 -1.35
CA ARG A 115 -17.35 0.17 -0.53
C ARG A 115 -17.67 -1.03 -1.43
N ASN A 116 -16.93 -2.11 -1.26
CA ASN A 116 -17.21 -3.38 -1.89
C ASN A 116 -18.01 -4.28 -0.91
N PRO A 117 -19.25 -4.69 -1.24
CA PRO A 117 -20.03 -5.57 -0.37
C PRO A 117 -19.61 -7.05 -0.47
N ASP A 118 -18.83 -7.42 -1.49
CA ASP A 118 -18.41 -8.80 -1.71
C ASP A 118 -17.30 -9.21 -0.73
N PRO A 119 -17.25 -10.50 -0.35
CA PRO A 119 -16.17 -11.00 0.52
C PRO A 119 -14.81 -10.88 -0.19
N MET A 120 -13.79 -10.52 0.58
CA MET A 120 -12.40 -10.58 0.12
C MET A 120 -11.91 -12.03 0.23
N PHE A 121 -11.52 -12.61 -0.90
CA PHE A 121 -10.98 -13.97 -0.97
C PHE A 121 -9.45 -13.96 -0.81
N GLU A 122 -8.87 -15.15 -0.67
CA GLU A 122 -7.41 -15.30 -0.55
C GLU A 122 -6.69 -14.73 -1.78
N TYR A 123 -5.62 -13.97 -1.53
CA TYR A 123 -4.61 -13.70 -2.55
C TYR A 123 -3.73 -14.94 -2.70
N ALA A 124 -4.07 -15.75 -3.70
CA ALA A 124 -3.29 -16.92 -4.09
C ALA A 124 -2.68 -16.71 -5.48
N CYS A 125 -1.38 -16.96 -5.60
CA CYS A 125 -0.80 -17.29 -6.90
C CYS A 125 -1.41 -18.65 -7.30
N HIS A 126 -2.35 -18.65 -8.24
CA HIS A 126 -2.98 -19.88 -8.71
C HIS A 126 -1.91 -20.86 -9.22
N GLU A 127 -2.13 -22.14 -8.99
CA GLU A 127 -1.39 -23.19 -9.70
C GLU A 127 -1.62 -23.00 -11.21
N GLY A 128 -0.55 -22.79 -11.98
CA GLY A 128 -0.64 -22.32 -13.36
C GLY A 128 -0.23 -20.86 -13.59
N ASN A 129 0.73 -20.32 -12.83
CA ASN A 129 1.45 -19.12 -13.25
C ASN A 129 2.32 -19.44 -14.48
N TYR A 130 1.69 -19.45 -15.67
CA TYR A 130 2.32 -19.76 -16.95
C TYR A 130 3.31 -18.69 -17.41
N SER A 131 3.50 -17.60 -16.64
CA SER A 131 4.40 -16.52 -17.04
C SER A 131 5.80 -17.04 -17.34
N MET A 132 6.31 -17.99 -16.57
CA MET A 132 7.62 -18.59 -16.81
C MET A 132 7.63 -19.43 -18.09
N GLU A 133 6.62 -20.28 -18.30
CA GLU A 133 6.50 -21.09 -19.52
C GLU A 133 6.37 -20.22 -20.77
N VAL A 134 5.57 -19.16 -20.72
CA VAL A 134 5.37 -18.21 -21.82
C VAL A 134 6.65 -17.42 -22.10
N ILE A 135 7.38 -16.96 -21.07
CA ILE A 135 8.67 -16.28 -21.24
C ILE A 135 9.70 -17.21 -21.88
N LEU A 136 9.81 -18.44 -21.39
CA LEU A 136 10.76 -19.44 -21.92
C LEU A 136 10.40 -19.87 -23.35
N THR A 137 9.11 -20.05 -23.65
CA THR A 137 8.62 -20.36 -24.99
C THR A 137 8.93 -19.21 -25.95
N GLY A 138 8.66 -17.96 -25.55
CA GLY A 138 8.99 -16.78 -26.34
C GLY A 138 10.49 -16.62 -26.59
N ALA A 139 11.34 -16.94 -25.60
CA ALA A 139 12.79 -16.97 -25.77
C ALA A 139 13.21 -18.04 -26.79
N ARG A 140 12.65 -19.25 -26.69
CA ARG A 140 12.96 -20.37 -27.59
C ARG A 140 12.57 -20.06 -29.04
N THR A 141 11.43 -19.41 -29.25
CA THR A 141 11.01 -18.92 -30.58
C THR A 141 12.04 -17.97 -31.17
N LYS A 142 12.49 -16.97 -30.41
CA LYS A 142 13.52 -16.01 -30.88
C LYS A 142 14.84 -16.69 -31.21
N GLU A 143 15.25 -17.67 -30.41
CA GLU A 143 16.48 -18.42 -30.68
C GLU A 143 16.36 -19.30 -31.93
N ASN A 144 15.17 -19.86 -32.21
CA ASN A 144 14.92 -20.64 -33.43
C ASN A 144 14.92 -19.74 -34.67
N GLU A 145 14.26 -18.58 -34.60
CA GLU A 145 14.28 -17.56 -35.65
C GLU A 145 15.72 -17.12 -35.97
N ALA A 146 16.53 -16.84 -34.94
CA ALA A 146 17.94 -16.47 -35.10
C ALA A 146 18.80 -17.61 -35.67
N ALA A 147 18.44 -18.86 -35.41
CA ALA A 147 19.10 -20.05 -35.95
C ALA A 147 18.60 -20.46 -37.35
N GLY A 148 17.63 -19.73 -37.92
CA GLY A 148 17.02 -20.04 -39.22
C GLY A 148 16.20 -21.35 -39.22
N ARG A 149 15.59 -21.70 -38.09
CA ARG A 149 14.72 -22.88 -37.89
C ARG A 149 13.25 -22.51 -37.80
#